data_AF-A0A261GR08-F1
#
_entry.id   AF-A0A261GR08-F1
#
_cell.length_a   1.000
_cell.length_b   1.000
_cell.length_c   1.000
_cell.angle_alpha   90.00
_cell.angle_beta   90.00
_cell.angle_gamma   90.00
#
_symmetry.space_group_name_H-M   'P 1'
#
loop_
_entity.id
_entity.type
_entity.pdbx_description
1 polymer ?
#
loop_
_entity_poly.entity_id
_entity_poly.type
_entity_poly.pdbx_seq_one_letter_code
_entity_poly.pdbx_strand_id
1 'polypeptide(L)'
;MSDNPISSYLDLLPVSFTYQDDNLNQDLAGFLSIFEALLTRKESLPQEFGMEGLISYGRIVDNASRYSDPDQIPLSLFDDLGPWMARCLGVMPQQDWSYFQLKQMIKQIIPIYRIRTTKSGMEALFTILTTYPAQVIEILGSFGIGFYRKPITDNPKIFFCSGRIGEVAGQSKKENMIPGGRMFGCFFIINLTISVSGPYPERQKSLFKRVSNIISCINAEKPVQTQYQLNYTTTPLEVGARGSCTVGVNTSLTLQKETHTINSWCEDIPAELSKQIYTQQPQRLQENPS
;
A
#
# COMPACT_ATOMS: atom_id res chain seq x y z
N MET A 1 39.26 -25.74 3.23
CA MET A 1 39.40 -24.40 2.64
C MET A 1 39.28 -23.44 3.79
N SER A 2 40.31 -22.65 4.05
CA SER A 2 40.32 -21.70 5.16
C SER A 2 39.40 -20.54 4.81
N ASP A 3 38.19 -20.55 5.37
CA ASP A 3 37.29 -19.40 5.36
C ASP A 3 37.97 -18.29 6.15
N ASN A 4 38.60 -17.35 5.44
CA ASN A 4 39.07 -16.14 6.10
C ASN A 4 37.83 -15.41 6.65
N PRO A 5 37.82 -15.06 7.95
CA PRO A 5 36.69 -14.33 8.52
C PRO A 5 36.51 -12.99 7.78
N ILE A 6 35.24 -12.63 7.54
CA ILE A 6 34.85 -11.40 6.83
C ILE A 6 35.40 -10.14 7.52
N SER A 7 35.64 -10.19 8.84
CA SER A 7 36.25 -9.13 9.63
C SER A 7 37.21 -9.70 10.68
N SER A 8 38.38 -9.05 10.86
CA SER A 8 39.34 -9.42 11.92
C SER A 8 38.86 -9.02 13.32
N TYR A 9 37.83 -8.18 13.40
CA TYR A 9 37.27 -7.72 14.68
C TYR A 9 36.40 -8.77 15.37
N LEU A 10 35.97 -9.83 14.66
CA LEU A 10 35.30 -10.96 15.28
C LEU A 10 36.18 -11.66 16.32
N ASP A 11 37.49 -11.75 16.06
CA ASP A 11 38.45 -12.38 16.98
C ASP A 11 38.64 -11.56 18.27
N LEU A 12 38.23 -10.29 18.26
CA LEU A 12 38.32 -9.38 19.40
C LEU A 12 37.06 -9.41 20.29
N LEU A 13 35.98 -10.05 19.83
CA LEU A 13 34.75 -10.12 20.61
C LEU A 13 34.83 -11.15 21.73
N PRO A 14 34.16 -10.90 22.88
CA PRO A 14 34.01 -11.91 23.91
C PRO A 14 33.39 -13.19 23.35
N VAL A 15 33.84 -14.33 23.87
CA VAL A 15 33.41 -15.68 23.44
C VAL A 15 31.89 -15.87 23.45
N SER A 16 31.17 -15.14 24.30
CA SER A 16 29.70 -15.16 24.33
C SER A 16 29.04 -14.70 23.03
N PHE A 17 29.73 -13.94 22.18
CA PHE A 17 29.21 -13.43 20.91
C PHE A 17 29.60 -14.27 19.69
N THR A 18 30.57 -15.20 19.82
CA THR A 18 31.06 -16.02 18.71
C THR A 18 30.44 -17.42 18.64
N TYR A 19 29.72 -17.84 19.69
CA TYR A 19 29.15 -19.19 19.82
C TYR A 19 27.66 -19.32 19.41
N GLN A 20 27.04 -18.28 18.88
CA GLN A 20 25.66 -18.36 18.40
C GLN A 20 25.60 -18.51 16.88
N ASP A 21 24.56 -19.23 16.42
CA ASP A 21 24.07 -19.46 15.05
C ASP A 21 24.91 -18.83 13.91
N ASP A 22 25.39 -19.67 12.98
CA ASP A 22 26.30 -19.26 11.88
C ASP A 22 25.77 -18.07 11.08
N ASN A 23 24.45 -17.93 10.95
CA ASN A 23 23.81 -16.78 10.28
C ASN A 23 23.99 -15.45 11.04
N LEU A 24 23.86 -15.47 12.37
CA LEU A 24 24.05 -14.29 13.23
C LEU A 24 25.51 -13.82 13.19
N ASN A 25 26.44 -14.78 13.17
CA ASN A 25 27.86 -14.51 13.04
C ASN A 25 28.18 -13.86 11.69
N GLN A 26 27.52 -14.25 10.60
CA GLN A 26 27.75 -13.66 9.28
C GLN A 26 27.25 -12.20 9.19
N ASP A 27 26.06 -11.91 9.73
CA ASP A 27 25.52 -10.54 9.80
C ASP A 27 26.40 -9.63 10.68
N LEU A 28 26.83 -10.15 11.83
CA LEU A 28 27.73 -9.44 12.73
C LEU A 28 29.11 -9.22 12.10
N ALA A 29 29.65 -10.20 11.38
CA ALA A 29 30.89 -10.06 10.63
C ALA A 29 30.80 -8.96 9.57
N GLY A 30 29.68 -8.93 8.84
CA GLY A 30 29.35 -7.88 7.88
C GLY A 30 29.32 -6.51 8.53
N PHE A 31 28.60 -6.37 9.65
CA PHE A 31 28.57 -5.13 10.41
C PHE A 31 29.96 -4.68 10.88
N LEU A 32 30.74 -5.57 11.50
CA LEU A 32 32.07 -5.26 12.01
C LEU A 32 33.07 -4.90 10.92
N SER A 33 32.95 -5.50 9.73
CA SER A 33 33.81 -5.17 8.58
C SER A 33 33.67 -3.69 8.17
N ILE A 34 32.48 -3.10 8.34
CA ILE A 34 32.25 -1.67 8.07
C ILE A 34 33.03 -0.82 9.08
N PHE A 35 32.99 -1.16 10.38
CA PHE A 35 33.73 -0.44 11.41
C PHE A 35 35.24 -0.63 11.27
N GLU A 36 35.68 -1.84 10.94
CA GLU A 36 37.08 -2.13 10.66
C GLU A 36 37.58 -1.29 9.50
N ALA A 37 36.84 -1.22 8.39
CA ALA A 37 37.19 -0.38 7.23
C ALA A 37 37.25 1.10 7.60
N LEU A 38 36.28 1.61 8.37
CA LEU A 38 36.23 3.01 8.83
C LEU A 38 37.39 3.37 9.77
N LEU A 39 37.69 2.50 10.75
CA LEU A 39 38.68 2.78 11.80
C LEU A 39 40.11 2.54 11.32
N THR A 40 40.34 1.56 10.44
CA THR A 40 41.68 1.24 9.92
C THR A 40 42.01 1.93 8.60
N ARG A 41 41.03 2.60 7.96
CA ARG A 41 41.11 3.20 6.61
C ARG A 41 41.55 2.21 5.51
N LYS A 42 41.42 0.91 5.76
CA LYS A 42 41.64 -0.14 4.77
C LYS A 42 40.29 -0.49 4.15
N GLU A 43 39.92 0.25 3.11
CA GLU A 43 38.68 0.00 2.40
C GLU A 43 38.91 -1.07 1.33
N SER A 44 38.55 -2.32 1.64
CA SER A 44 38.21 -3.29 0.60
C SER A 44 36.85 -2.87 0.05
N LEU A 45 36.85 -2.31 -1.15
CA LEU A 45 35.61 -1.95 -1.84
C LEU A 45 34.75 -3.22 -1.99
N PRO A 46 33.47 -3.21 -1.56
CA PRO A 46 32.56 -4.28 -1.91
C PRO A 46 32.32 -4.19 -3.42
N GLN A 47 32.99 -5.06 -4.18
CA GLN A 47 32.90 -5.10 -5.64
C GLN A 47 31.56 -5.68 -6.13
N GLU A 48 30.70 -6.16 -5.23
CA GLU A 48 29.57 -7.02 -5.58
C GLU A 48 28.20 -6.34 -5.69
N PHE A 49 28.02 -5.08 -5.26
CA PHE A 49 26.68 -4.49 -5.20
C PHE A 49 26.25 -3.65 -6.42
N GLY A 50 26.89 -3.80 -7.59
CA GLY A 50 26.49 -3.04 -8.80
C GLY A 50 26.50 -1.51 -8.63
N MET A 51 27.16 -1.04 -7.56
CA MET A 51 27.19 0.34 -7.12
C MET A 51 28.43 1.02 -7.69
N GLU A 52 28.46 1.15 -9.02
CA GLU A 52 29.45 1.96 -9.74
C GLU A 52 29.31 3.44 -9.33
N GLY A 53 29.88 3.81 -8.18
CA GLY A 53 29.84 5.18 -7.68
C GLY A 53 29.94 5.36 -6.16
N LEU A 54 29.84 4.30 -5.36
CA LEU A 54 30.09 4.42 -3.91
C LEU A 54 31.56 4.22 -3.60
N ILE A 55 32.20 5.34 -3.29
CA ILE A 55 33.66 5.49 -3.32
C ILE A 55 34.31 5.11 -1.98
N SER A 56 33.55 4.87 -0.92
CA SER A 56 34.06 4.44 0.39
C SER A 56 32.95 4.26 1.44
N TYR A 57 33.16 3.42 2.46
CA TYR A 57 32.27 3.39 3.63
C TYR A 57 32.24 4.74 4.34
N GLY A 58 33.40 5.45 4.39
CA GLY A 58 33.46 6.81 4.91
C GLY A 58 32.51 7.76 4.17
N ARG A 59 32.47 7.69 2.84
CA ARG A 59 31.54 8.50 2.04
C ARG A 59 30.08 8.11 2.23
N ILE A 60 29.77 6.84 2.48
CA ILE A 60 28.40 6.42 2.83
C ILE A 60 27.96 7.14 4.09
N VAL A 61 28.79 7.12 5.14
CA VAL A 61 28.51 7.79 6.42
C VAL A 61 28.41 9.30 6.23
N ASP A 62 29.34 9.91 5.51
CA ASP A 62 29.32 11.35 5.23
C ASP A 62 28.07 11.78 4.43
N ASN A 63 27.51 10.89 3.62
CA ASN A 63 26.27 11.13 2.87
C ASN A 63 25.00 10.61 3.56
N ALA A 64 25.08 10.11 4.82
CA ALA A 64 23.94 9.52 5.51
C ALA A 64 22.73 10.47 5.60
N SER A 65 22.98 11.78 5.76
CA SER A 65 21.92 12.79 5.76
C SER A 65 21.19 12.88 4.42
N ARG A 66 21.87 12.61 3.30
CA ARG A 66 21.24 12.60 1.96
C ARG A 66 20.31 11.40 1.80
N TYR A 67 20.65 10.25 2.36
CA TYR A 67 19.80 9.05 2.31
C TYR A 67 18.54 9.17 3.16
N SER A 68 18.49 10.15 4.07
CA SER A 68 17.27 10.47 4.83
C SER A 68 16.20 11.14 3.96
N ASP A 69 16.58 11.76 2.82
CA ASP A 69 15.67 12.34 1.85
C ASP A 69 15.43 11.35 0.69
N PRO A 70 14.22 10.79 0.52
CA PRO A 70 13.91 9.85 -0.55
C PRO A 70 14.18 10.40 -1.95
N ASP A 71 14.20 11.73 -2.12
CA ASP A 71 14.49 12.36 -3.40
C ASP A 71 15.97 12.31 -3.80
N GLN A 72 16.86 12.17 -2.83
CA GLN A 72 18.32 12.17 -3.04
C GLN A 72 18.94 10.78 -3.11
N ILE A 73 18.15 9.71 -2.88
CA ILE A 73 18.62 8.33 -2.96
C ILE A 73 18.85 7.95 -4.44
N PRO A 74 20.08 7.50 -4.81
CA PRO A 74 20.36 7.00 -6.15
C PRO A 74 19.45 5.82 -6.52
N LEU A 75 19.04 5.73 -7.80
CA LEU A 75 18.14 4.67 -8.27
C LEU A 75 18.70 3.27 -7.99
N SER A 76 20.01 3.07 -8.19
CA SER A 76 20.68 1.78 -7.96
C SER A 76 20.64 1.31 -6.51
N LEU A 77 20.64 2.24 -5.54
CA LEU A 77 20.60 1.90 -4.12
C LEU A 77 19.16 1.71 -3.61
N PHE A 78 18.18 2.28 -4.31
CA PHE A 78 16.82 2.31 -3.82
C PHE A 78 16.13 0.93 -3.83
N ASP A 79 16.54 0.02 -4.71
CA ASP A 79 15.97 -1.32 -4.76
C ASP A 79 16.20 -2.09 -3.45
N ASP A 80 17.35 -1.90 -2.81
CA ASP A 80 17.67 -2.48 -1.49
C ASP A 80 17.19 -1.60 -0.33
N LEU A 81 17.48 -0.30 -0.41
CA LEU A 81 17.22 0.64 0.68
C LEU A 81 15.74 0.99 0.85
N GLY A 82 15.00 1.09 -0.25
CA GLY A 82 13.59 1.49 -0.28
C GLY A 82 12.69 0.56 0.54
N PRO A 83 12.71 -0.76 0.30
CA PRO A 83 11.95 -1.72 1.11
C PRO A 83 12.33 -1.72 2.59
N TRP A 84 13.62 -1.53 2.92
CA TRP A 84 14.07 -1.36 4.30
C TRP A 84 13.49 -0.09 4.95
N MET A 85 13.60 1.06 4.27
CA MET A 85 13.03 2.32 4.77
C MET A 85 11.52 2.23 4.97
N ALA A 86 10.80 1.62 4.02
CA ALA A 86 9.36 1.41 4.13
C ALA A 86 9.02 0.60 5.40
N ARG A 87 9.74 -0.49 5.67
CA ARG A 87 9.56 -1.27 6.91
C ARG A 87 9.80 -0.45 8.17
N CYS A 88 10.87 0.36 8.21
CA CYS A 88 11.15 1.27 9.33
C CYS A 88 10.00 2.28 9.57
N LEU A 89 9.28 2.65 8.51
CA LEU A 89 8.14 3.55 8.56
C LEU A 89 6.80 2.85 8.78
N GLY A 90 6.78 1.53 9.01
CA GLY A 90 5.55 0.75 9.18
C GLY A 90 4.76 0.52 7.89
N VAL A 91 5.39 0.71 6.73
CA VAL A 91 4.82 0.44 5.41
C VAL A 91 5.29 -0.92 4.93
N MET A 92 4.34 -1.80 4.59
CA MET A 92 4.68 -3.05 3.90
C MET A 92 4.65 -2.83 2.38
N PRO A 93 5.81 -2.81 1.69
CA PRO A 93 5.84 -2.68 0.24
C PRO A 93 5.13 -3.88 -0.39
N GLN A 94 4.27 -3.61 -1.38
CA GLN A 94 3.63 -4.67 -2.16
C GLN A 94 4.51 -5.01 -3.37
N GLN A 95 4.45 -6.26 -3.84
CA GLN A 95 5.29 -6.79 -4.92
C GLN A 95 5.18 -6.01 -6.25
N ASP A 96 4.09 -5.28 -6.45
CA ASP A 96 3.78 -4.58 -7.70
C ASP A 96 3.91 -3.05 -7.61
N TRP A 97 4.54 -2.55 -6.54
CA TRP A 97 4.83 -1.12 -6.44
C TRP A 97 6.00 -0.74 -7.34
N SER A 98 5.79 0.27 -8.18
CA SER A 98 6.89 0.91 -8.90
C SER A 98 7.82 1.65 -7.94
N TYR A 99 9.07 1.85 -8.38
CA TYR A 99 10.05 2.73 -7.72
C TYR A 99 9.40 4.06 -7.28
N PHE A 100 8.66 4.71 -8.20
CA PHE A 100 8.02 6.00 -7.93
C PHE A 100 6.94 5.91 -6.86
N GLN A 101 6.11 4.85 -6.86
CA GLN A 101 5.09 4.66 -5.83
C GLN A 101 5.72 4.43 -4.45
N LEU A 102 6.71 3.55 -4.35
CA LEU A 102 7.39 3.27 -3.09
C LEU A 102 8.10 4.53 -2.56
N LYS A 103 8.80 5.27 -3.43
CA LYS A 103 9.45 6.53 -3.08
C LYS A 103 8.46 7.59 -2.59
N GLN A 104 7.34 7.78 -3.31
CA GLN A 104 6.30 8.70 -2.88
C GLN A 104 5.67 8.28 -1.55
N MET A 105 5.45 6.97 -1.34
CA MET A 105 4.92 6.46 -0.09
C MET A 105 5.87 6.77 1.08
N ILE A 106 7.15 6.43 0.97
CA ILE A 106 8.17 6.72 2.01
C ILE A 106 8.19 8.23 2.32
N LYS A 107 8.13 9.07 1.29
CA LYS A 107 8.15 10.54 1.43
C LYS A 107 6.93 11.08 2.17
N GLN A 108 5.74 10.54 1.91
CA GLN A 108 4.47 11.11 2.36
C GLN A 108 3.83 10.39 3.56
N ILE A 109 4.30 9.20 3.93
CA ILE A 109 3.61 8.38 4.94
C ILE A 109 3.57 9.05 6.32
N ILE A 110 4.63 9.74 6.75
CA ILE A 110 4.66 10.43 8.04
C ILE A 110 3.58 11.55 8.09
N PRO A 111 3.51 12.49 7.13
CA PRO A 111 2.40 13.43 7.04
C PRO A 111 1.03 12.74 7.02
N ILE A 112 0.87 11.67 6.23
CA ILE A 112 -0.40 10.93 6.13
C ILE A 112 -0.82 10.35 7.49
N TYR A 113 0.10 9.75 8.25
CA TYR A 113 -0.18 9.23 9.58
C TYR A 113 -0.59 10.31 10.59
N ARG A 114 -0.14 11.55 10.43
CA ARG A 114 -0.61 12.67 11.28
C ARG A 114 -2.07 13.02 11.05
N ILE A 115 -2.57 12.81 9.83
CA ILE A 115 -3.97 13.05 9.45
C ILE A 115 -4.69 11.74 9.11
N ARG A 116 -4.25 10.64 9.73
CA ARG A 116 -4.83 9.31 9.51
C ARG A 116 -6.33 9.33 9.78
N THR A 117 -7.08 8.44 9.13
CA THR A 117 -8.53 8.28 9.27
C THR A 117 -9.39 9.47 8.81
N THR A 118 -8.78 10.57 8.34
CA THR A 118 -9.50 11.70 7.75
C THR A 118 -9.69 11.51 6.24
N LYS A 119 -10.69 12.17 5.66
CA LYS A 119 -10.85 12.29 4.20
C LYS A 119 -9.53 12.60 3.48
N SER A 120 -8.83 13.65 3.90
CA SER A 120 -7.60 14.10 3.23
C SER A 120 -6.46 13.10 3.36
N GLY A 121 -6.33 12.45 4.52
CA GLY A 121 -5.36 11.37 4.72
C GLY A 121 -5.62 10.16 3.83
N MET A 122 -6.87 9.73 3.72
CA MET A 122 -7.27 8.62 2.85
C MET A 122 -7.09 8.97 1.36
N GLU A 123 -7.46 10.18 0.94
CA GLU A 123 -7.24 10.65 -0.44
C GLU A 123 -5.75 10.64 -0.79
N ALA A 124 -4.89 11.20 0.07
CA ALA A 124 -3.44 11.20 -0.14
C ALA A 124 -2.86 9.79 -0.23
N LEU A 125 -3.28 8.89 0.66
CA LEU A 125 -2.83 7.49 0.65
C LEU A 125 -3.23 6.77 -0.64
N PHE A 126 -4.52 6.82 -0.99
CA PHE A 126 -5.01 6.09 -2.17
C PHE A 126 -4.49 6.70 -3.48
N THR A 127 -4.17 7.98 -3.51
CA THR A 127 -3.51 8.57 -4.67
C THR A 127 -2.11 8.02 -4.91
N ILE A 128 -1.35 7.76 -3.86
CA ILE A 128 -0.03 7.11 -4.00
C ILE A 128 -0.21 5.65 -4.42
N LEU A 129 -1.12 4.91 -3.78
CA LEU A 129 -1.34 3.49 -4.06
C LEU A 129 -1.82 3.24 -5.49
N THR A 130 -2.74 4.06 -5.98
CA THR A 130 -3.34 3.89 -7.30
C THR A 130 -2.62 4.66 -8.41
N THR A 131 -1.77 5.63 -8.07
CA THR A 131 -1.21 6.65 -8.99
C THR A 131 -2.25 7.57 -9.65
N TYR A 132 -3.51 7.52 -9.22
CA TYR A 132 -4.59 8.38 -9.70
C TYR A 132 -5.18 9.22 -8.57
N PRO A 133 -5.78 10.38 -8.88
CA PRO A 133 -6.57 11.12 -7.90
C PRO A 133 -7.64 10.23 -7.26
N ALA A 134 -7.65 10.17 -5.94
CA ALA A 134 -8.70 9.51 -5.16
C ALA A 134 -9.68 10.56 -4.66
N GLN A 135 -10.95 10.19 -4.56
CA GLN A 135 -11.98 11.05 -3.97
C GLN A 135 -12.68 10.30 -2.84
N VAL A 136 -12.69 10.90 -1.66
CA VAL A 136 -13.40 10.37 -0.49
C VAL A 136 -14.53 11.32 -0.13
N ILE A 137 -15.75 10.80 -0.08
CA ILE A 137 -16.95 11.55 0.23
C ILE A 137 -17.48 11.05 1.57
N GLU A 138 -17.35 11.88 2.59
CA GLU A 138 -17.93 11.61 3.91
C GLU A 138 -19.43 11.95 3.89
N ILE A 139 -20.26 11.00 4.26
CA ILE A 139 -21.70 11.20 4.45
C ILE A 139 -21.95 11.09 5.95
N LEU A 140 -21.94 12.24 6.61
CA LEU A 140 -22.28 12.35 8.02
C LEU A 140 -23.80 12.28 8.15
N GLY A 141 -24.31 11.12 8.54
CA GLY A 141 -25.70 10.96 8.93
C GLY A 141 -25.90 11.55 10.32
N SER A 142 -26.53 12.72 10.43
CA SER A 142 -27.23 13.07 11.66
C SER A 142 -28.37 12.05 11.83
N PHE A 143 -28.38 11.28 12.92
CA PHE A 143 -29.40 10.29 13.25
C PHE A 143 -30.79 10.76 12.79
N GLY A 144 -31.33 10.15 11.74
CA GLY A 144 -32.59 10.55 11.13
C GLY A 144 -33.13 9.44 10.25
N ILE A 145 -34.43 9.41 10.01
CA ILE A 145 -35.05 8.38 9.16
C ILE A 145 -34.62 8.65 7.71
N GLY A 146 -33.79 7.77 7.15
CA GLY A 146 -33.23 7.90 5.83
C GLY A 146 -34.12 7.26 4.79
N PHE A 147 -34.21 7.92 3.65
CA PHE A 147 -34.91 7.43 2.48
C PHE A 147 -33.90 6.85 1.47
N TYR A 148 -34.23 5.71 0.86
CA TYR A 148 -33.31 5.07 -0.09
C TYR A 148 -33.32 5.71 -1.47
N ARG A 149 -32.15 5.82 -2.11
CA ARG A 149 -32.03 5.83 -3.57
C ARG A 149 -31.79 4.41 -4.06
N LYS A 150 -32.36 4.06 -5.22
CA LYS A 150 -31.91 2.89 -5.97
C LYS A 150 -30.42 3.12 -6.29
N PRO A 151 -29.51 2.21 -5.90
CA PRO A 151 -28.09 2.41 -6.14
C PRO A 151 -27.83 2.52 -7.64
N ILE A 152 -26.79 3.27 -8.00
CA ILE A 152 -26.19 3.17 -9.34
C ILE A 152 -25.31 1.91 -9.30
N THR A 153 -25.95 0.75 -9.25
CA THR A 153 -25.27 -0.54 -9.31
C THR A 153 -26.09 -1.46 -10.20
N ASP A 154 -25.41 -2.35 -10.92
CA ASP A 154 -26.05 -3.37 -11.75
C ASP A 154 -26.81 -4.42 -10.91
N ASN A 155 -26.65 -4.39 -9.58
CA ASN A 155 -27.35 -5.25 -8.65
C ASN A 155 -28.64 -4.57 -8.12
N PRO A 156 -29.84 -5.00 -8.55
CA PRO A 156 -31.10 -4.37 -8.16
C PRO A 156 -31.52 -4.66 -6.71
N LYS A 157 -30.78 -5.51 -5.97
CA LYS A 157 -31.10 -5.91 -4.59
C LYS A 157 -30.44 -5.04 -3.53
N ILE A 158 -29.49 -4.18 -3.91
CA ILE A 158 -28.81 -3.27 -2.99
C ILE A 158 -29.66 -1.99 -2.90
N PHE A 159 -29.75 -1.36 -1.72
CA PHE A 159 -30.45 -0.08 -1.53
C PHE A 159 -29.54 0.88 -0.75
N PHE A 160 -29.42 2.13 -1.21
CA PHE A 160 -28.49 3.11 -0.63
C PHE A 160 -29.23 4.21 0.15
N CYS A 161 -28.75 4.55 1.35
CA CYS A 161 -29.30 5.67 2.13
C CYS A 161 -28.59 6.98 1.75
N SER A 162 -29.24 7.85 0.98
CA SER A 162 -28.82 9.25 0.86
C SER A 162 -30.03 10.16 0.99
N GLY A 163 -30.21 10.79 2.14
CA GLY A 163 -31.22 11.83 2.25
C GLY A 163 -31.30 12.44 3.64
N ARG A 164 -31.14 13.76 3.69
CA ARG A 164 -31.86 14.57 4.68
C ARG A 164 -33.35 14.55 4.32
N ILE A 165 -34.21 14.61 5.34
CA ILE A 165 -35.63 14.92 5.16
C ILE A 165 -35.73 16.38 4.69
N GLY A 166 -36.18 16.63 3.46
CA GLY A 166 -36.35 17.97 2.87
C GLY A 166 -36.49 17.94 1.34
N GLU A 167 -36.92 19.05 0.73
CA GLU A 167 -36.89 19.24 -0.72
C GLU A 167 -35.51 19.76 -1.14
N VAL A 168 -34.65 18.89 -1.67
CA VAL A 168 -33.40 19.30 -2.32
C VAL A 168 -33.58 19.22 -3.83
N ALA A 169 -33.20 20.27 -4.56
CA ALA A 169 -33.22 20.26 -6.03
C ALA A 169 -32.39 19.07 -6.56
N GLY A 170 -33.00 18.22 -7.38
CA GLY A 170 -32.38 16.98 -7.90
C GLY A 170 -32.54 15.73 -7.02
N GLN A 171 -33.35 15.80 -5.96
CA GLN A 171 -33.74 14.63 -5.18
C GLN A 171 -34.81 13.81 -5.92
N SER A 172 -34.68 12.48 -5.91
CA SER A 172 -35.71 11.59 -6.44
C SER A 172 -37.03 11.79 -5.70
N LYS A 173 -38.15 11.73 -6.42
CA LYS A 173 -39.49 11.84 -5.83
C LYS A 173 -39.64 10.86 -4.65
N LYS A 174 -40.33 11.29 -3.59
CA LYS A 174 -40.63 10.53 -2.37
C LYS A 174 -41.19 9.12 -2.63
N GLU A 175 -41.89 8.95 -3.74
CA GLU A 175 -42.48 7.70 -4.23
C GLU A 175 -41.43 6.61 -4.52
N ASN A 176 -40.23 7.02 -4.93
CA ASN A 176 -39.10 6.12 -5.25
C ASN A 176 -38.21 5.84 -4.04
N MET A 177 -38.60 6.34 -2.87
CA MET A 177 -37.85 6.21 -1.64
C MET A 177 -38.50 5.18 -0.75
N ILE A 178 -37.77 4.13 -0.40
CA ILE A 178 -38.25 3.15 0.57
C ILE A 178 -37.98 3.72 1.99
N PRO A 179 -38.93 3.62 2.94
CA PRO A 179 -38.65 3.83 4.35
C PRO A 179 -38.25 2.50 5.01
N GLY A 180 -37.19 2.48 5.83
CA GLY A 180 -36.93 1.32 6.72
C GLY A 180 -35.51 0.76 6.79
N GLY A 181 -34.46 1.58 6.76
CA GLY A 181 -33.07 1.11 6.87
C GLY A 181 -32.40 1.38 8.21
N ARG A 182 -31.54 0.45 8.65
CA ARG A 182 -30.50 0.77 9.64
C ARG A 182 -29.59 1.83 9.03
N MET A 183 -29.61 3.04 9.58
CA MET A 183 -28.59 4.02 9.29
C MET A 183 -27.27 3.60 9.94
N PHE A 184 -26.21 3.63 9.16
CA PHE A 184 -24.86 3.57 9.69
C PHE A 184 -24.45 5.00 10.06
N GLY A 185 -24.09 5.23 11.32
CA GLY A 185 -23.80 6.57 11.83
C GLY A 185 -22.64 7.26 11.10
N CYS A 186 -21.68 6.48 10.61
CA CYS A 186 -20.51 6.98 9.89
C CYS A 186 -20.30 6.16 8.61
N PHE A 187 -20.52 6.80 7.47
CA PHE A 187 -20.39 6.17 6.15
C PHE A 187 -19.60 7.06 5.19
N PHE A 188 -18.74 6.47 4.36
CA PHE A 188 -18.03 7.19 3.30
C PHE A 188 -18.01 6.42 1.98
N ILE A 189 -17.98 7.18 0.89
CA ILE A 189 -17.80 6.65 -0.47
C ILE A 189 -16.37 6.93 -0.89
N ILE A 190 -15.65 5.90 -1.32
CA ILE A 190 -14.33 6.02 -1.92
C ILE A 190 -14.49 5.80 -3.42
N ASN A 191 -14.16 6.81 -4.22
CA ASN A 191 -14.06 6.68 -5.67
C ASN A 191 -12.58 6.59 -6.06
N LEU A 192 -12.18 5.46 -6.65
CA LEU A 192 -10.81 5.21 -7.09
C LEU A 192 -10.76 4.92 -8.60
N THR A 193 -9.61 5.20 -9.20
CA THR A 193 -9.25 4.66 -10.51
C THR A 193 -8.09 3.70 -10.32
N ILE A 194 -8.18 2.49 -10.86
CA ILE A 194 -7.17 1.45 -10.73
C ILE A 194 -6.66 1.11 -12.12
N SER A 195 -5.36 1.25 -12.35
CA SER A 195 -4.75 0.70 -13.55
C SER A 195 -4.56 -0.81 -13.40
N VAL A 196 -4.73 -1.51 -14.50
CA VAL A 196 -4.46 -2.94 -14.58
C VAL A 196 -3.74 -3.20 -15.89
N SER A 197 -2.52 -3.67 -15.79
CA SER A 197 -1.70 -4.11 -16.91
C SER A 197 -1.73 -5.63 -17.05
N GLY A 198 -1.44 -6.12 -18.24
CA GLY A 198 -1.29 -7.54 -18.55
C GLY A 198 -2.34 -8.08 -19.55
N PRO A 199 -2.02 -9.19 -20.23
CA PRO A 199 -2.95 -9.85 -21.15
C PRO A 199 -4.13 -10.47 -20.38
N TYR A 200 -5.25 -10.66 -21.08
CA TYR A 200 -6.34 -11.48 -20.55
C TYR A 200 -5.90 -12.96 -20.57
N PRO A 201 -6.10 -13.76 -19.50
CA PRO A 201 -6.90 -13.52 -18.29
C PRO A 201 -6.12 -13.04 -17.05
N GLU A 202 -4.79 -12.92 -17.13
CA GLU A 202 -3.93 -12.48 -16.01
C GLU A 202 -4.33 -11.10 -15.47
N ARG A 203 -4.84 -10.24 -16.36
CA ARG A 203 -5.42 -8.94 -16.01
C ARG A 203 -6.47 -9.04 -14.90
N GLN A 204 -7.40 -10.01 -14.96
CA GLN A 204 -8.43 -10.15 -13.93
C GLN A 204 -7.83 -10.53 -12.57
N LYS A 205 -6.85 -11.44 -12.56
CA LYS A 205 -6.15 -11.85 -11.34
C LYS A 205 -5.34 -10.69 -10.73
N SER A 206 -4.68 -9.90 -11.57
CA SER A 206 -3.93 -8.71 -11.15
C SER A 206 -4.86 -7.63 -10.56
N LEU A 207 -5.96 -7.30 -11.25
CA LEU A 207 -6.97 -6.39 -10.76
C LEU A 207 -7.50 -6.82 -9.40
N PHE A 208 -7.86 -8.10 -9.30
CA PHE A 208 -8.41 -8.68 -8.09
C PHE A 208 -7.42 -8.58 -6.91
N LYS A 209 -6.14 -8.93 -7.13
CA LYS A 209 -5.09 -8.81 -6.11
C LYS A 209 -4.96 -7.35 -5.65
N ARG A 210 -4.97 -6.39 -6.59
CA ARG A 210 -4.91 -4.94 -6.28
C ARG A 210 -6.11 -4.46 -5.49
N VAL A 211 -7.33 -4.84 -5.89
CA VAL A 211 -8.56 -4.47 -5.19
C VAL A 211 -8.60 -5.08 -3.79
N SER A 212 -8.20 -6.35 -3.63
CA SER A 212 -8.07 -7.02 -2.33
C SER A 212 -7.11 -6.27 -1.40
N ASN A 213 -5.93 -5.91 -1.93
CA ASN A 213 -4.93 -5.13 -1.20
C ASN A 213 -5.48 -3.75 -0.77
N ILE A 214 -6.17 -3.05 -1.66
CA ILE A 214 -6.80 -1.75 -1.36
C ILE A 214 -7.86 -1.91 -0.27
N ILE A 215 -8.68 -2.96 -0.32
CA ILE A 215 -9.68 -3.26 0.70
C ILE A 215 -9.01 -3.50 2.07
N SER A 216 -7.93 -4.28 2.10
CA SER A 216 -7.14 -4.49 3.33
C SER A 216 -6.59 -3.16 3.86
N CYS A 217 -6.08 -2.28 2.99
CA CYS A 217 -5.64 -0.95 3.38
C CYS A 217 -6.79 -0.07 3.91
N ILE A 218 -7.95 -0.05 3.23
CA ILE A 218 -9.13 0.68 3.69
C ILE A 218 -9.53 0.20 5.09
N ASN A 219 -9.54 -1.11 5.33
CA ASN A 219 -9.90 -1.67 6.62
C ASN A 219 -8.89 -1.34 7.73
N ALA A 220 -7.61 -1.23 7.39
CA ALA A 220 -6.58 -0.80 8.34
C ALA A 220 -6.64 0.71 8.67
N GLU A 221 -7.07 1.53 7.71
CA GLU A 221 -7.02 3.00 7.79
C GLU A 221 -8.35 3.65 8.17
N LYS A 222 -9.47 2.95 8.00
CA LYS A 222 -10.79 3.50 8.34
C LYS A 222 -10.96 3.63 9.85
N PRO A 223 -11.71 4.63 10.34
CA PRO A 223 -12.06 4.68 11.75
C PRO A 223 -12.86 3.44 12.19
N VAL A 224 -12.84 3.16 13.49
CA VAL A 224 -13.62 2.07 14.08
C VAL A 224 -15.12 2.32 13.84
N GLN A 225 -15.88 1.26 13.57
CA GLN A 225 -17.33 1.28 13.34
C GLN A 225 -17.81 2.10 12.10
N THR A 226 -16.91 2.50 11.20
CA THR A 226 -17.33 3.11 9.92
C THR A 226 -17.55 2.06 8.84
N GLN A 227 -18.54 2.35 7.99
CA GLN A 227 -18.80 1.59 6.77
C GLN A 227 -18.40 2.38 5.54
N TYR A 228 -18.12 1.66 4.45
CA TYR A 228 -17.73 2.26 3.19
C TYR A 228 -18.32 1.57 1.96
N GLN A 229 -18.43 2.36 0.90
CA GLN A 229 -18.63 1.91 -0.47
C GLN A 229 -17.40 2.28 -1.27
N LEU A 230 -16.76 1.29 -1.89
CA LEU A 230 -15.66 1.46 -2.82
C LEU A 230 -16.21 1.39 -4.25
N ASN A 231 -16.21 2.51 -4.94
CA ASN A 231 -16.40 2.57 -6.38
C ASN A 231 -15.02 2.62 -7.02
N TYR A 232 -14.67 1.64 -7.85
CA TYR A 232 -13.43 1.71 -8.60
C TYR A 232 -13.69 1.59 -10.09
N THR A 233 -12.97 2.39 -10.85
CA THR A 233 -12.95 2.31 -12.31
C THR A 233 -11.65 1.68 -12.76
N THR A 234 -11.72 0.71 -13.66
CA THR A 234 -10.55 0.21 -14.37
C THR A 234 -10.26 1.09 -15.59
N THR A 235 -9.03 1.60 -15.70
CA THR A 235 -8.60 2.23 -16.94
C THR A 235 -8.17 1.15 -17.94
N PRO A 236 -8.67 1.16 -19.18
CA PRO A 236 -8.22 0.23 -20.21
C PRO A 236 -6.81 0.55 -20.73
N LEU A 237 -6.31 1.74 -20.42
CA LEU A 237 -5.13 2.33 -21.04
C LEU A 237 -4.22 2.94 -19.95
N GLU A 238 -3.01 2.43 -19.80
CA GLU A 238 -1.88 3.22 -19.29
C GLU A 238 -1.20 3.84 -20.51
N VAL A 239 -1.54 5.09 -20.84
CA VAL A 239 -0.69 5.94 -21.69
C VAL A 239 -0.03 6.94 -20.77
N GLY A 240 1.27 6.78 -20.56
CA GLY A 240 2.06 7.77 -19.83
C GLY A 240 2.50 7.39 -18.42
N ALA A 241 2.53 6.09 -18.05
CA ALA A 241 3.53 5.68 -17.08
C ALA A 241 4.89 6.04 -17.69
N ARG A 242 5.51 7.13 -17.21
CA ARG A 242 6.75 7.69 -17.76
C ARG A 242 7.84 6.60 -17.76
N GLY A 243 8.00 5.89 -18.87
CA GLY A 243 9.08 4.93 -19.09
C GLY A 243 8.74 3.56 -19.71
N SER A 244 7.47 3.13 -19.85
CA SER A 244 7.18 1.73 -20.26
C SER A 244 6.05 1.51 -21.28
N CYS A 245 5.42 2.57 -21.80
CA CYS A 245 4.35 2.42 -22.79
C CYS A 245 4.92 2.30 -24.21
N THR A 246 4.95 1.09 -24.76
CA THR A 246 5.20 0.86 -26.20
C THR A 246 3.87 0.62 -26.92
N VAL A 247 3.54 1.52 -27.85
CA VAL A 247 2.35 1.40 -28.71
C VAL A 247 2.41 0.09 -29.50
N GLY A 248 1.33 -0.70 -29.46
CA GLY A 248 1.25 -1.98 -30.17
C GLY A 248 1.82 -3.20 -29.43
N VAL A 249 2.49 -3.01 -28.28
CA VAL A 249 2.97 -4.12 -27.42
C VAL A 249 2.13 -4.22 -26.15
N ASN A 250 2.05 -3.12 -25.38
CA ASN A 250 1.35 -3.08 -24.09
C ASN A 250 0.13 -2.14 -24.10
N THR A 251 -0.32 -1.73 -25.28
CA THR A 251 -1.45 -0.80 -25.44
C THR A 251 -2.62 -1.54 -26.08
N SER A 252 -3.59 -1.96 -25.26
CA SER A 252 -4.88 -2.48 -25.77
C SER A 252 -5.90 -1.35 -25.79
N LEU A 253 -6.33 -0.94 -26.99
CA LEU A 253 -7.39 0.05 -27.18
C LEU A 253 -8.75 -0.62 -26.96
N THR A 254 -9.07 -0.97 -25.72
CA THR A 254 -10.46 -1.30 -25.34
C THR A 254 -11.11 -0.03 -24.81
N LEU A 255 -12.17 0.45 -25.45
CA LEU A 255 -12.76 1.75 -25.13
C LEU A 255 -13.62 1.75 -23.85
N GLN A 256 -13.85 0.56 -23.27
CA GLN A 256 -14.89 0.38 -22.27
C GLN A 256 -14.34 0.62 -20.86
N LYS A 257 -14.72 1.78 -20.30
CA LYS A 257 -14.53 2.11 -18.89
C LYS A 257 -15.50 1.28 -18.07
N GLU A 258 -15.00 0.30 -17.31
CA GLU A 258 -15.81 -0.49 -16.38
C GLU A 258 -15.75 0.12 -14.99
N THR A 259 -16.91 0.28 -14.35
CA THR A 259 -17.02 0.78 -12.98
C THR A 259 -17.63 -0.30 -12.13
N HIS A 260 -16.95 -0.65 -11.04
CA HIS A 260 -17.38 -1.66 -10.09
C HIS A 260 -17.65 -1.03 -8.74
N THR A 261 -18.59 -1.60 -7.99
CA THR A 261 -18.97 -1.14 -6.65
C THR A 261 -18.84 -2.29 -5.66
N ILE A 262 -18.12 -2.06 -4.57
CA ILE A 262 -17.98 -2.98 -3.45
C ILE A 262 -18.45 -2.29 -2.18
N ASN A 263 -19.35 -2.93 -1.45
CA ASN A 263 -19.85 -2.42 -0.18
C ASN A 263 -19.28 -3.22 0.99
N SER A 264 -18.85 -2.53 2.04
CA SER A 264 -18.29 -3.17 3.25
C SER A 264 -19.30 -4.04 4.04
N TRP A 265 -20.60 -3.88 3.81
CA TRP A 265 -21.68 -4.67 4.43
C TRP A 265 -22.25 -5.75 3.52
N CYS A 266 -21.72 -5.91 2.30
CA CYS A 266 -22.17 -6.98 1.42
C CYS A 266 -21.54 -8.30 1.88
N GLU A 267 -22.35 -9.27 2.27
CA GLU A 267 -21.86 -10.64 2.54
C GLU A 267 -21.41 -11.33 1.24
N ASP A 268 -21.89 -10.86 0.09
CA ASP A 268 -21.53 -11.33 -1.25
C ASP A 268 -20.21 -10.72 -1.77
N ILE A 269 -19.21 -10.54 -0.91
CA ILE A 269 -17.85 -10.39 -1.41
C ILE A 269 -17.55 -11.71 -2.15
N PRO A 270 -17.22 -11.70 -3.45
CA PRO A 270 -16.94 -12.91 -4.22
C PRO A 270 -16.15 -13.89 -3.38
N ALA A 271 -16.55 -15.17 -3.33
CA ALA A 271 -15.97 -16.15 -2.42
C ALA A 271 -14.43 -16.24 -2.53
N GLU A 272 -13.89 -15.86 -3.68
CA GLU A 272 -12.46 -15.70 -3.93
C GLU A 272 -11.87 -14.53 -3.12
N LEU A 273 -12.52 -13.35 -3.10
CA LEU A 273 -12.06 -12.15 -2.39
C LEU A 273 -12.15 -12.38 -0.88
N SER A 274 -13.24 -13.00 -0.42
CA SER A 274 -13.42 -13.30 1.00
C SER A 274 -12.37 -14.26 1.53
N LYS A 275 -12.04 -15.33 0.78
CA LYS A 275 -10.96 -16.28 1.15
C LYS A 275 -9.61 -15.59 1.38
N GLN A 276 -9.24 -14.59 0.58
CA GLN A 276 -7.97 -13.87 0.77
C GLN A 276 -8.00 -12.87 1.92
N ILE A 277 -9.11 -12.15 2.12
CA ILE A 277 -9.27 -11.18 3.21
C ILE A 277 -9.21 -11.87 4.58
N TYR A 278 -9.83 -13.04 4.74
CA TYR A 278 -9.80 -13.77 6.02
C TYR A 278 -8.48 -14.50 6.28
N THR A 279 -7.69 -14.83 5.25
CA THR A 279 -6.39 -15.49 5.41
C THR A 279 -5.31 -14.53 5.92
N GLN A 280 -5.46 -13.21 5.73
CA GLN A 280 -4.47 -12.21 6.16
C GLN A 280 -4.77 -11.53 7.50
N GLN A 281 -5.88 -11.86 8.17
CA GLN A 281 -6.04 -11.44 9.56
C GLN A 281 -5.07 -12.26 10.43
N PRO A 282 -4.15 -11.61 11.17
CA PRO A 282 -3.31 -12.34 12.12
C PRO A 282 -4.24 -13.02 13.12
N GLN A 283 -4.07 -14.34 13.29
CA GLN A 283 -4.73 -15.12 14.34
C GLN A 283 -4.43 -14.45 15.69
N ARG A 284 -5.31 -13.54 16.12
CA ARG A 284 -5.27 -13.00 17.47
C ARG A 284 -5.66 -14.13 18.41
N LEU A 285 -4.64 -14.66 19.09
CA LEU A 285 -4.68 -15.32 20.39
C LEU A 285 -6.02 -16.01 20.67
N GLN A 286 -6.14 -17.27 20.22
CA GLN A 286 -6.92 -18.21 21.03
C GLN A 286 -6.12 -18.42 22.32
N GLU A 287 -6.57 -17.73 23.36
CA GLU A 287 -6.23 -18.02 24.74
C GLU A 287 -6.50 -19.51 24.99
N ASN A 288 -5.46 -20.26 25.33
CA ASN A 288 -5.60 -21.62 25.84
C ASN A 288 -6.46 -21.57 27.11
N PRO A 289 -7.61 -22.27 27.19
CA PRO A 289 -8.21 -22.55 28.46
C PRO A 289 -7.39 -23.67 29.14
N SER A 290 -6.82 -23.30 30.29
CA SER A 290 -6.36 -24.12 31.43
C SER A 290 -6.35 -25.64 31.26
#